data_AF-I1MEF0-F1
#
_entry.id   AF-I1MEF0-F1
#
_cell.length_a   1.000
_cell.length_b   1.000
_cell.length_c   1.000
_cell.angle_alpha   90.00
_cell.angle_beta   90.00
_cell.angle_gamma   90.00
#
_symmetry.space_group_name_H-M   'P 1'
#
loop_
_entity.id
_entity.type
_entity.pdbx_description
1 polymer ?
#
loop_
_entity_poly.entity_id
_entity_poly.type
_entity_poly.pdbx_seq_one_letter_code
_entity_poly.pdbx_strand_id
1 'polypeptide(L)'
;MCHRLFSGLDNIYCVFLGGLHNLSMLNKQYGLSKGTNEAMFIIEAYRTLRDRGPYPADQVLKELEGSFAFVIYDNKDGTVFVASGSNGHIELYWGIAGDGSVIISENLELIKASCAKSFAPFPAGCMFHSEHGLMNFEHPTQKMKAMPRIDSEGVMCGANFNVDSQSKIQVMPRVGSEANWATWG
;
A
#
# COMPACT_ATOMS: atom_id res chain seq x y z
N MET A 1 19.15 -11.72 2.24
CA MET A 1 18.84 -10.62 3.17
C MET A 1 17.91 -9.66 2.45
N CYS A 2 16.74 -9.37 3.01
CA CYS A 2 15.88 -8.31 2.49
C CYS A 2 16.46 -6.96 2.91
N HIS A 3 16.66 -6.04 1.97
CA HIS A 3 17.22 -4.71 2.25
C HIS A 3 16.14 -3.84 2.88
N ARG A 4 16.43 -3.18 4.01
CA ARG A 4 15.51 -2.25 4.67
C ARG A 4 16.08 -0.84 4.61
N LEU A 5 15.28 0.07 4.09
CA LEU A 5 15.59 1.48 3.98
C LEU A 5 14.59 2.31 4.78
N PHE A 6 15.08 3.40 5.34
CA PHE A 6 14.27 4.43 5.95
C PHE A 6 14.67 5.78 5.34
N SER A 7 13.69 6.60 4.99
CA SER A 7 13.93 7.95 4.48
C SER A 7 12.80 8.87 4.93
N GLY A 8 13.10 10.17 4.98
CA GLY A 8 12.12 11.19 5.31
C GLY A 8 12.35 12.46 4.50
N LEU A 9 11.26 13.07 4.03
CA LEU A 9 11.27 14.33 3.29
C LEU A 9 9.96 15.07 3.56
N ASP A 10 10.04 16.36 3.88
CA ASP A 10 8.87 17.24 4.05
C ASP A 10 7.78 16.68 4.99
N ASN A 11 8.21 16.12 6.13
CA ASN A 11 7.36 15.45 7.14
C ASN A 11 6.63 14.18 6.66
N ILE A 12 7.12 13.58 5.57
CA ILE A 12 6.67 12.28 5.08
C ILE A 12 7.81 11.30 5.32
N TYR A 13 7.49 10.20 5.98
CA TYR A 13 8.45 9.16 6.35
C TYR A 13 8.12 7.87 5.64
N CYS A 14 9.12 7.20 5.08
CA CYS A 14 8.96 5.94 4.38
C CYS A 14 9.89 4.88 4.97
N VAL A 15 9.32 3.73 5.31
CA VAL A 15 10.06 2.47 5.51
C VAL A 15 9.86 1.65 4.25
N PHE A 16 10.94 1.27 3.59
CA PHE A 16 10.94 0.44 2.39
C PHE A 16 11.67 -0.87 2.67
N LEU A 17 11.10 -1.98 2.20
CA LEU A 17 11.62 -3.33 2.29
C LEU A 17 11.78 -3.90 0.89
N GLY A 18 12.92 -4.51 0.61
CA GLY A 18 13.21 -5.18 -0.66
C GLY A 18 14.04 -4.32 -1.60
N GLY A 19 13.74 -4.35 -2.90
CA GLY A 19 14.49 -3.60 -3.91
C GLY A 19 13.75 -3.50 -5.25
N LEU A 20 14.04 -2.42 -5.99
CA LEU A 20 13.46 -2.17 -7.31
C LEU A 20 14.52 -2.37 -8.40
N HIS A 21 14.26 -3.24 -9.36
CA HIS A 21 15.14 -3.54 -10.49
C HIS A 21 15.16 -2.40 -11.52
N ASN A 22 14.07 -1.64 -11.63
CA ASN A 22 13.90 -0.59 -12.64
C ASN A 22 13.99 0.84 -12.07
N LEU A 23 14.51 1.03 -10.84
CA LEU A 23 14.59 2.34 -10.17
C LEU A 23 15.25 3.44 -11.02
N SER A 24 16.34 3.11 -11.73
CA SER A 24 17.05 4.07 -12.60
C SER A 24 16.18 4.55 -13.77
N MET A 25 15.31 3.69 -14.30
CA MET A 25 14.35 4.04 -15.34
C MET A 25 13.25 4.94 -14.77
N LEU A 26 12.67 4.54 -13.63
CA LEU A 26 11.62 5.30 -12.94
C LEU A 26 12.10 6.71 -12.58
N ASN A 27 13.31 6.84 -12.02
CA ASN A 27 13.89 8.15 -11.70
C ASN A 27 13.98 9.06 -12.94
N LYS A 28 14.33 8.53 -14.12
CA LYS A 28 14.35 9.31 -15.37
C LYS A 28 12.94 9.68 -15.83
N GLN A 29 12.00 8.73 -15.79
CA GLN A 29 10.61 8.93 -16.22
C GLN A 29 9.90 10.01 -15.40
N TYR A 30 10.12 10.00 -14.08
CA TYR A 30 9.51 10.97 -13.15
C TYR A 30 10.37 12.24 -12.96
N GLY A 31 11.50 12.37 -13.67
CA GLY A 31 12.36 13.56 -13.61
C GLY A 31 13.06 13.77 -12.26
N LEU A 32 13.30 12.69 -11.51
CA LEU A 32 13.95 12.71 -10.19
C LEU A 32 15.48 12.77 -10.32
N SER A 33 16.13 13.34 -9.32
CA SER A 33 17.59 13.50 -9.29
C SER A 33 18.35 12.16 -9.30
N LYS A 34 19.59 12.17 -9.81
CA LYS A 34 20.49 11.00 -9.71
C LYS A 34 20.89 10.78 -8.24
N GLY A 35 20.76 9.54 -7.75
CA GLY A 35 21.18 9.15 -6.39
C GLY A 35 20.04 8.84 -5.41
N THR A 36 18.79 8.94 -5.86
CA THR A 36 17.59 8.57 -5.08
C THR A 36 17.55 7.07 -4.82
N ASN A 37 17.43 6.66 -3.55
CA ASN A 37 17.15 5.27 -3.17
C ASN A 37 15.65 4.96 -3.28
N GLU A 38 15.25 3.70 -3.12
CA GLU A 38 13.86 3.26 -3.26
C GLU A 38 12.91 3.99 -2.31
N ALA A 39 13.30 4.17 -1.04
CA ALA A 39 12.46 4.84 -0.05
C ALA A 39 12.20 6.31 -0.44
N MET A 40 13.21 7.02 -0.91
CA MET A 40 13.10 8.41 -1.36
C MET A 40 12.29 8.53 -2.65
N PHE A 41 12.44 7.58 -3.58
CA PHE A 41 11.61 7.51 -4.79
C PHE A 41 10.12 7.39 -4.43
N ILE A 42 9.80 6.50 -3.49
CA ILE A 42 8.43 6.27 -3.01
C ILE A 42 7.85 7.52 -2.36
N ILE A 43 8.64 8.28 -1.56
CA ILE A 43 8.16 9.54 -0.97
C ILE A 43 7.81 10.57 -2.05
N GLU A 44 8.67 10.77 -3.04
CA GLU A 44 8.42 11.75 -4.11
C GLU A 44 7.23 11.36 -4.99
N ALA A 45 7.09 10.05 -5.29
CA ALA A 45 5.94 9.52 -6.00
C ALA A 45 4.64 9.78 -5.21
N TYR A 46 4.61 9.45 -3.92
CA TYR A 46 3.46 9.69 -3.04
C TYR A 46 3.09 11.17 -2.96
N ARG A 47 4.08 12.06 -2.80
CA ARG A 47 3.85 13.52 -2.81
C ARG A 47 3.22 13.99 -4.10
N THR A 48 3.73 13.51 -5.23
CA THR A 48 3.21 13.88 -6.55
C THR A 48 1.75 13.43 -6.71
N LEU A 49 1.42 12.22 -6.25
CA LEU A 49 0.07 11.68 -6.24
C LEU A 49 -0.86 12.50 -5.34
N ARG A 50 -0.43 12.83 -4.11
CA ARG A 50 -1.20 13.60 -3.13
C ARG A 50 -1.42 15.05 -3.58
N ASP A 51 -0.36 15.75 -3.98
CA ASP A 51 -0.39 17.19 -4.20
C ASP A 51 -0.90 17.58 -5.59
N ARG A 52 -0.70 16.72 -6.60
CA ARG A 52 -1.02 17.02 -8.00
C ARG A 52 -1.97 16.03 -8.65
N GLY A 53 -2.04 14.79 -8.13
CA GLY A 53 -2.90 13.72 -8.65
C GLY A 53 -2.81 13.46 -10.17
N PRO A 54 -1.63 13.54 -10.83
CA PRO A 54 -1.56 13.40 -12.29
C PRO A 54 -1.91 11.98 -12.75
N TYR A 55 -1.68 10.98 -11.90
CA TYR A 55 -1.93 9.57 -12.15
C TYR A 55 -2.60 8.93 -10.94
N PRO A 56 -3.40 7.86 -11.12
CA PRO A 56 -3.83 6.98 -10.03
C PRO A 56 -2.65 6.25 -9.38
N ALA A 57 -2.71 6.01 -8.07
CA ALA A 57 -1.65 5.31 -7.33
C ALA A 57 -1.41 3.88 -7.82
N ASP A 58 -2.47 3.18 -8.28
CA ASP A 58 -2.36 1.82 -8.82
C ASP A 58 -1.51 1.77 -10.10
N GLN A 59 -1.54 2.82 -10.93
CA GLN A 59 -0.71 2.88 -12.14
C GLN A 59 0.77 2.98 -11.80
N VAL A 60 1.13 3.85 -10.85
CA VAL A 60 2.51 4.00 -10.39
C VAL A 60 3.02 2.70 -9.75
N LEU A 61 2.19 2.04 -8.92
CA LEU A 61 2.57 0.78 -8.28
C LEU A 61 2.77 -0.38 -9.26
N LYS A 62 2.01 -0.43 -10.37
CA LYS A 62 2.20 -1.43 -11.44
C LYS A 62 3.52 -1.27 -12.19
N GLU A 63 4.06 -0.06 -12.24
CA GLU A 63 5.34 0.21 -12.89
C GLU A 63 6.54 -0.20 -12.02
N LEU A 64 6.34 -0.54 -10.75
CA LEU A 64 7.43 -0.95 -9.86
C LEU A 64 7.82 -2.40 -10.15
N GLU A 65 9.04 -2.61 -10.66
CA GLU A 65 9.57 -3.94 -10.90
C GLU A 65 10.54 -4.34 -9.79
N GLY A 66 10.23 -5.40 -9.07
CA GLY A 66 11.07 -5.93 -7.99
C GLY A 66 10.26 -6.62 -6.91
N SER A 67 10.93 -7.01 -5.84
CA SER A 67 10.29 -7.49 -4.61
C SER A 67 10.30 -6.35 -3.62
N PHE A 68 9.13 -5.81 -3.30
CA PHE A 68 9.03 -4.65 -2.43
C PHE A 68 7.84 -4.73 -1.47
N ALA A 69 7.97 -4.07 -0.34
CA ALA A 69 6.87 -3.56 0.45
C ALA A 69 7.28 -2.22 1.07
N PHE A 70 6.34 -1.34 1.32
CA PHE A 70 6.65 -0.09 2.00
C PHE A 70 5.49 0.42 2.86
N VAL A 71 5.84 1.25 3.83
CA VAL A 71 4.90 2.02 4.66
C VAL A 71 5.33 3.48 4.62
N ILE A 72 4.41 4.34 4.21
CA ILE A 72 4.51 5.79 4.30
C ILE A 72 3.65 6.26 5.46
N TYR A 73 4.21 7.12 6.30
CA TYR A 73 3.48 7.95 7.24
C TYR A 73 3.63 9.41 6.82
N ASP A 74 2.52 10.04 6.46
CA ASP A 74 2.44 11.46 6.17
C ASP A 74 2.00 12.20 7.44
N ASN A 75 2.95 12.82 8.12
CA ASN A 75 2.66 13.55 9.35
C ASN A 75 1.90 14.85 9.10
N LYS A 76 1.90 15.37 7.86
CA LYS A 76 1.17 16.60 7.53
C LYS A 76 -0.34 16.37 7.54
N ASP A 77 -0.76 15.27 6.92
CA ASP A 77 -2.19 14.93 6.78
C ASP A 77 -2.62 13.86 7.80
N GLY A 78 -1.69 13.29 8.56
CA GLY A 78 -1.95 12.24 9.53
C GLY A 78 -2.37 10.92 8.87
N THR A 79 -1.92 10.68 7.62
CA THR A 79 -2.34 9.52 6.82
C THR A 79 -1.25 8.46 6.73
N VAL A 80 -1.68 7.22 6.47
CA VAL A 80 -0.81 6.07 6.27
C VAL A 80 -1.08 5.48 4.89
N PHE A 81 0.00 5.22 4.14
CA PHE A 81 -0.07 4.53 2.85
C PHE A 81 0.88 3.33 2.83
N VAL A 82 0.36 2.17 2.47
CA VAL A 82 1.06 0.88 2.54
C VAL A 82 0.92 0.19 1.20
N ALA A 83 1.96 -0.45 0.70
CA ALA A 83 1.84 -1.33 -0.45
C ALA A 83 2.77 -2.53 -0.33
N SER A 84 2.36 -3.64 -0.93
CA SER A 84 3.16 -4.86 -1.08
C SER A 84 3.14 -5.30 -2.54
N GLY A 85 4.32 -5.60 -3.09
CA GLY A 85 4.47 -6.10 -4.45
C GLY A 85 3.70 -7.40 -4.69
N SER A 86 3.37 -7.67 -5.96
CA SER A 86 2.53 -8.82 -6.36
C SER A 86 3.20 -10.17 -6.22
N ASN A 87 4.55 -10.21 -6.18
CA ASN A 87 5.30 -11.45 -6.15
C ASN A 87 5.30 -12.16 -4.79
N GLY A 88 4.78 -11.51 -3.73
CA GLY A 88 4.66 -12.10 -2.40
C GLY A 88 5.99 -12.45 -1.72
N HIS A 89 7.13 -11.97 -2.24
CA HIS A 89 8.45 -12.28 -1.68
C HIS A 89 8.76 -11.51 -0.40
N ILE A 90 8.09 -10.39 -0.16
CA ILE A 90 8.18 -9.63 1.09
C ILE A 90 6.93 -9.93 1.91
N GLU A 91 7.11 -10.65 3.01
CA GLU A 91 6.03 -10.92 3.95
C GLU A 91 5.83 -9.72 4.87
N LEU A 92 4.69 -9.05 4.72
CA LEU A 92 4.24 -7.98 5.59
C LEU A 92 2.96 -8.44 6.29
N TYR A 93 2.84 -8.11 7.57
CA TYR A 93 1.66 -8.40 8.38
C TYR A 93 1.08 -7.09 8.90
N TRP A 94 -0.24 -7.08 9.07
CA TRP A 94 -0.95 -5.99 9.74
C TRP A 94 -1.85 -6.55 10.84
N GLY A 95 -2.18 -5.73 11.83
CA GLY A 95 -3.11 -6.09 12.88
C GLY A 95 -3.54 -4.91 13.72
N ILE A 96 -4.48 -5.17 14.62
CA ILE A 96 -4.97 -4.18 15.59
C ILE A 96 -4.48 -4.60 16.97
N ALA A 97 -3.74 -3.70 17.61
CA ALA A 97 -3.26 -3.87 18.98
C ALA A 97 -4.38 -3.69 20.00
N GLY A 98 -4.11 -4.08 21.26
CA GLY A 98 -5.09 -4.01 22.35
C GLY A 98 -5.59 -2.59 22.67
N ASP A 99 -4.85 -1.56 22.29
CA ASP A 99 -5.22 -0.14 22.41
C ASP A 99 -6.02 0.40 21.21
N GLY A 100 -6.26 -0.43 20.18
CA GLY A 100 -6.93 -0.04 18.94
C GLY A 100 -5.98 0.50 17.85
N SER A 101 -4.68 0.59 18.11
CA SER A 101 -3.70 1.06 17.13
C SER A 101 -3.47 0.03 16.02
N VAL A 102 -3.23 0.50 14.79
CA VAL A 102 -2.81 -0.35 13.67
C VAL A 102 -1.31 -0.62 13.76
N ILE A 103 -0.91 -1.89 13.68
CA ILE A 103 0.50 -2.31 13.61
C ILE A 103 0.76 -2.92 12.24
N ILE A 104 1.89 -2.57 11.65
CA ILE A 104 2.39 -3.14 10.40
C ILE A 104 3.84 -3.57 10.62
N SER A 105 4.18 -4.82 10.31
CA SER A 105 5.54 -5.32 10.46
C SER A 105 5.81 -6.56 9.62
N GLU A 106 7.07 -6.74 9.24
CA GLU A 106 7.64 -7.96 8.67
C GLU A 106 7.90 -9.05 9.74
N ASN A 107 7.85 -8.70 11.03
CA ASN A 107 8.12 -9.63 12.13
C ASN A 107 6.81 -10.22 12.69
N LEU A 108 6.55 -11.47 12.33
CA LEU A 108 5.37 -12.21 12.77
C LEU A 108 5.27 -12.35 14.30
N GLU A 109 6.40 -12.56 14.99
CA GLU A 109 6.38 -12.73 16.45
C GLU A 109 6.04 -11.41 17.16
N LEU A 110 6.52 -10.28 16.64
CA LEU A 110 6.12 -8.96 17.14
C LEU A 110 4.61 -8.72 16.96
N ILE A 111 4.07 -9.09 15.80
CA ILE A 111 2.66 -8.95 15.48
C ILE A 111 1.79 -9.82 16.39
N LYS A 112 2.17 -11.09 16.61
CA LYS A 112 1.47 -11.98 17.55
C LYS A 112 1.50 -11.43 18.98
N ALA A 113 2.64 -10.94 19.43
CA ALA A 113 2.79 -10.39 20.77
C ALA A 113 1.95 -9.12 20.98
N SER A 114 1.79 -8.30 19.95
CA SER A 114 1.11 -7.00 20.05
C SER A 114 -0.39 -7.06 19.74
N CYS A 115 -0.79 -7.90 18.79
CA CYS A 115 -2.16 -7.98 18.27
C CYS A 115 -2.90 -9.25 18.72
N ALA A 116 -2.25 -10.17 19.44
CA ALA A 116 -2.78 -11.47 19.83
C ALA A 116 -3.38 -12.24 18.63
N LYS A 117 -4.71 -12.45 18.61
CA LYS A 117 -5.42 -13.09 17.48
C LYS A 117 -5.93 -12.08 16.43
N SER A 118 -5.69 -10.77 16.56
CA SER A 118 -6.22 -9.72 15.69
C SER A 118 -5.19 -9.24 14.65
N PHE A 119 -4.69 -10.15 13.83
CA PHE A 119 -3.73 -9.83 12.77
C PHE A 119 -3.96 -10.67 11.53
N ALA A 120 -3.36 -10.31 10.40
CA ALA A 120 -3.33 -11.10 9.18
C ALA A 120 -2.10 -10.76 8.33
N PRO A 121 -1.73 -11.58 7.33
CA PRO A 121 -0.84 -11.14 6.27
C PRO A 121 -1.45 -9.95 5.53
N PHE A 122 -0.63 -8.95 5.23
CA PHE A 122 -1.00 -7.91 4.28
C PHE A 122 -1.01 -8.52 2.88
N PRO A 123 -2.07 -8.34 2.08
CA PRO A 123 -2.21 -9.06 0.82
C PRO A 123 -1.20 -8.56 -0.23
N ALA A 124 -0.57 -9.50 -0.93
CA ALA A 124 0.31 -9.20 -2.05
C ALA A 124 -0.46 -8.49 -3.18
N GLY A 125 0.24 -7.65 -3.95
CA GLY A 125 -0.37 -6.92 -5.08
C GLY A 125 -1.40 -5.88 -4.64
N CYS A 126 -1.36 -5.46 -3.37
CA CYS A 126 -2.33 -4.53 -2.79
C CYS A 126 -1.67 -3.28 -2.22
N MET A 127 -2.49 -2.24 -2.12
CA MET A 127 -2.20 -1.00 -1.42
C MET A 127 -3.32 -0.65 -0.44
N PHE A 128 -2.97 0.00 0.65
CA PHE A 128 -3.90 0.53 1.65
C PHE A 128 -3.59 1.99 1.89
N HIS A 129 -4.62 2.84 1.81
CA HIS A 129 -4.56 4.23 2.29
C HIS A 129 -5.55 4.40 3.43
N SER A 130 -5.17 5.05 4.52
CA SER A 130 -6.03 5.21 5.70
C SER A 130 -7.39 5.83 5.39
N GLU A 131 -7.47 6.68 4.37
CA GLU A 131 -8.72 7.33 3.94
C GLU A 131 -9.49 6.56 2.84
N HIS A 132 -8.81 5.78 2.00
CA HIS A 132 -9.43 5.12 0.84
C HIS A 132 -9.61 3.60 1.02
N GLY A 133 -9.04 3.04 2.08
CA GLY A 133 -9.06 1.62 2.37
C GLY A 133 -8.10 0.81 1.51
N LEU A 134 -8.37 -0.50 1.46
CA LEU A 134 -7.54 -1.51 0.79
C LEU A 134 -8.00 -1.72 -0.66
N MET A 135 -7.05 -1.74 -1.59
CA MET A 135 -7.26 -1.98 -3.01
C MET A 135 -6.19 -2.94 -3.55
N ASN A 136 -6.55 -3.84 -4.46
CA ASN A 136 -5.59 -4.57 -5.26
C ASN A 136 -5.17 -3.69 -6.45
N PHE A 137 -3.90 -3.30 -6.51
CA PHE A 137 -3.46 -2.41 -7.58
C PHE A 137 -3.37 -3.14 -8.93
N GLU A 138 -3.25 -4.47 -8.99
CA GLU A 138 -3.28 -5.22 -10.26
C GLU A 138 -4.70 -5.19 -10.89
N HIS A 139 -5.72 -5.31 -10.05
CA HIS A 139 -7.13 -5.37 -10.38
C HIS A 139 -7.91 -4.20 -9.73
N PRO A 140 -7.61 -2.93 -10.06
CA PRO A 140 -8.15 -1.77 -9.34
C PRO A 140 -9.67 -1.58 -9.53
N THR A 141 -10.26 -2.27 -10.50
CA THR A 141 -11.70 -2.27 -10.77
C THR A 141 -12.45 -3.40 -10.05
N GLN A 142 -11.76 -4.26 -9.30
CA GLN A 142 -12.36 -5.35 -8.55
C GLN A 142 -12.36 -5.02 -7.06
N LYS A 143 -13.44 -5.39 -6.36
CA LYS A 143 -13.58 -5.18 -4.91
C LYS A 143 -12.70 -6.16 -4.14
N MET A 144 -12.18 -5.71 -3.01
CA MET A 144 -11.57 -6.58 -2.01
C MET A 144 -12.66 -7.24 -1.15
N LYS A 145 -12.50 -8.53 -0.87
CA LYS A 145 -13.37 -9.33 -0.01
C LYS A 145 -12.60 -9.84 1.19
N ALA A 146 -13.12 -9.55 2.38
CA ALA A 146 -12.64 -10.12 3.63
C ALA A 146 -13.10 -11.59 3.76
N MET A 147 -12.16 -12.47 4.06
CA MET A 147 -12.36 -13.90 4.28
C MET A 147 -11.96 -14.21 5.73
N PRO A 148 -12.90 -14.65 6.59
CA PRO A 148 -12.59 -14.97 7.98
C PRO A 148 -11.44 -15.98 8.07
N ARG A 149 -10.46 -15.72 8.92
CA ARG A 149 -9.39 -16.67 9.25
C ARG A 149 -9.78 -17.41 10.51
N ILE A 150 -9.71 -18.73 10.45
CA ILE A 150 -9.98 -19.64 11.56
C ILE A 150 -8.67 -20.36 11.91
N ASP A 151 -8.31 -20.39 13.18
CA ASP A 151 -7.13 -21.11 13.65
C ASP A 151 -7.40 -22.62 13.78
N SER A 152 -6.38 -23.39 14.19
CA SER A 152 -6.50 -24.84 14.38
C SER A 152 -7.49 -25.25 15.47
N GLU A 153 -7.89 -24.32 16.35
CA GLU A 153 -8.86 -24.54 17.43
C GLU A 153 -10.30 -24.21 16.99
N GLY A 154 -10.49 -23.77 15.74
CA GLY A 154 -11.80 -23.35 15.24
C GLY A 154 -12.19 -21.93 15.63
N VAL A 155 -11.26 -21.13 16.17
CA VAL A 155 -11.52 -19.76 16.63
C VAL A 155 -11.18 -18.75 15.53
N MET A 156 -12.06 -17.76 15.34
CA MET A 156 -11.80 -16.65 14.42
C MET A 156 -10.61 -15.82 14.91
N CYS A 157 -9.62 -15.62 14.06
CA CYS A 157 -8.37 -14.91 14.36
C CYS A 157 -8.07 -13.77 13.36
N GLY A 158 -9.10 -13.11 12.83
CA GLY A 158 -8.96 -12.02 11.88
C GLY A 158 -9.45 -12.39 10.48
N ALA A 159 -8.96 -11.69 9.45
CA ALA A 159 -9.41 -11.88 8.08
C ALA A 159 -8.27 -11.78 7.07
N ASN A 160 -8.27 -12.67 6.09
CA ASN A 160 -7.48 -12.52 4.87
C ASN A 160 -8.29 -11.71 3.84
N PHE A 161 -7.62 -11.06 2.91
CA PHE A 161 -8.28 -10.24 1.90
C PHE A 161 -7.91 -10.74 0.51
N ASN A 162 -8.93 -11.06 -0.28
CA ASN A 162 -8.78 -11.52 -1.66
C ASN A 162 -9.57 -10.64 -2.61
N VAL A 163 -9.18 -10.62 -3.87
CA VAL A 163 -9.93 -9.94 -4.92
C VAL A 163 -11.20 -10.73 -5.24
N ASP A 164 -12.34 -10.06 -5.27
CA ASP A 164 -13.59 -10.62 -5.78
C ASP A 164 -13.63 -10.51 -7.31
N SER A 165 -13.22 -11.58 -7.98
CA SER A 165 -13.10 -11.66 -9.44
C SER A 165 -14.42 -11.48 -10.20
N GLN A 166 -15.56 -11.62 -9.51
CA GLN A 166 -16.89 -11.43 -10.09
C GLN A 166 -17.41 -10.01 -9.90
N SER A 167 -16.76 -9.22 -9.04
CA SER A 167 -17.15 -7.83 -8.78
C SER A 167 -16.57 -6.87 -9.83
N LYS A 168 -17.33 -5.81 -10.14
CA LYS A 168 -16.83 -4.65 -10.87
C LYS A 168 -17.21 -3.38 -10.12
N ILE A 169 -16.23 -2.56 -9.80
CA ILE A 169 -16.41 -1.18 -9.37
C ILE A 169 -16.67 -0.37 -10.64
N GLN A 170 -17.82 0.31 -10.71
CA GLN A 170 -18.08 1.25 -11.78
C GLN A 170 -17.16 2.47 -11.58
N VAL A 171 -16.03 2.46 -12.29
CA VAL A 171 -15.21 3.65 -12.42
C VAL A 171 -15.87 4.49 -13.52
N MET A 172 -16.49 5.60 -13.14
CA MET A 172 -16.96 6.55 -14.16
C MET A 172 -15.75 6.97 -15.01
N PRO A 173 -15.81 6.87 -16.34
CA PRO A 173 -14.73 7.35 -17.18
C PRO A 173 -14.49 8.82 -16.83
N ARG A 174 -13.25 9.19 -16.50
CA ARG A 174 -12.88 10.60 -16.41
C ARG A 174 -13.02 11.19 -17.82
N VAL A 175 -14.18 11.80 -18.09
CA VAL A 175 -14.41 12.60 -19.29
C VAL A 175 -13.60 13.89 -19.10
N GLY A 176 -12.84 14.27 -20.12
CA GLY A 176 -11.93 15.41 -20.07
C GLY A 176 -12.59 16.73 -19.67
N SER A 177 -11.80 17.55 -18.99
CA SER A 177 -11.79 19.01 -18.78
C SER A 177 -13.06 19.87 -18.67
N GLU A 178 -14.31 19.41 -18.82
CA GLU A 178 -15.48 20.32 -18.87
C GLU A 178 -16.73 19.89 -18.11
N ALA A 179 -16.73 18.79 -17.35
CA ALA A 179 -17.93 18.38 -16.61
C ALA A 179 -17.93 18.87 -15.16
N ASN A 180 -18.81 19.85 -14.89
CA ASN A 180 -19.11 20.45 -13.59
C ASN A 180 -19.28 19.43 -12.45
N TRP A 181 -18.62 19.70 -11.33
CA TRP A 181 -18.39 18.82 -10.17
C TRP A 181 -19.43 18.99 -9.05
N ALA A 182 -20.68 19.32 -9.39
CA ALA A 182 -21.75 19.35 -8.40
C ALA A 182 -22.54 18.04 -8.40
N THR A 183 -22.72 17.51 -7.19
CA THR A 183 -23.64 16.43 -6.77
C THR A 183 -23.19 15.00 -6.99
N TRP A 184 -22.84 14.34 -5.89
CA TRP A 184 -23.45 13.06 -5.53
C TRP A 184 -23.76 13.06 -4.02
N GLY A 185 -25.05 12.99 -3.72
CA GLY A 185 -25.56 12.36 -2.50
C GLY A 185 -25.97 10.92 -2.80
#